data_AF-A0A2N0DAV7-F1
#
_entry.id   AF-A0A2N0DAV7-F1
#
_cell.length_a   1.000
_cell.length_b   1.000
_cell.length_c   1.000
_cell.angle_alpha   90.00
_cell.angle_beta   90.00
_cell.angle_gamma   90.00
#
_symmetry.space_group_name_H-M   'P 1'
#
loop_
_entity.id
_entity.type
_entity.pdbx_description
1 polymer ?
#
loop_
_entity_poly.entity_id
_entity_poly.type
_entity_poly.pdbx_seq_one_letter_code
_entity_poly.pdbx_strand_id
1 'polypeptide(L)'
;MVLSMNVNAILLVGCLLVPPLANASEFGNVYGSPEIENASRQASASALEAIENILRGLRERESQQGNGSEQFRAAADLLLQARTVFGRLLDMPDLPDRPISEPEASRLVAGMNSEFVAASIRRAKTTKVLLFELQEQSGALAEVLGAVADSRQPIYPQISARLRDYMALAEVVTVVNRPR
;
A
#
# COMPACT_ATOMS: atom_id res chain seq x y z
N MET A 1 -20.30 -39.94 6.03
CA MET A 1 -18.96 -39.66 5.47
C MET A 1 -19.02 -38.25 4.90
N VAL A 2 -18.43 -37.28 5.59
CA VAL A 2 -18.69 -35.85 5.39
C VAL A 2 -17.92 -35.32 4.18
N LEU A 3 -18.65 -34.72 3.25
CA LEU A 3 -18.14 -33.84 2.20
C LEU A 3 -17.61 -32.56 2.88
N SER A 4 -16.30 -32.48 3.14
CA SER A 4 -15.65 -31.20 3.46
C SER A 4 -15.06 -30.60 2.18
N MET A 5 -15.94 -30.07 1.34
CA MET A 5 -15.58 -29.23 0.19
C MET A 5 -15.16 -27.84 0.69
N ASN A 6 -13.91 -27.46 0.46
CA ASN A 6 -13.50 -26.22 -0.23
C ASN A 6 -14.31 -24.93 0.03
N VAL A 7 -14.48 -24.50 1.29
CA VAL A 7 -15.04 -23.16 1.60
C VAL A 7 -13.94 -22.09 1.72
N ASN A 8 -12.68 -22.45 1.98
CA ASN A 8 -11.63 -21.46 2.29
C ASN A 8 -10.92 -20.84 1.07
N ALA A 9 -10.99 -21.44 -0.12
CA ALA A 9 -10.32 -20.91 -1.31
C ALA A 9 -11.09 -19.74 -1.98
N ILE A 10 -12.38 -19.59 -1.69
CA ILE A 10 -13.24 -18.56 -2.31
C ILE A 10 -13.04 -17.18 -1.66
N LEU A 11 -12.52 -17.12 -0.42
CA LEU A 11 -12.34 -15.86 0.30
C LEU A 11 -11.14 -15.03 -0.19
N LEU A 12 -10.16 -15.64 -0.88
CA LEU A 12 -8.95 -14.96 -1.32
C LEU A 12 -9.12 -14.17 -2.63
N VAL A 13 -10.12 -14.52 -3.44
CA VAL A 13 -10.34 -13.90 -4.77
C VAL A 13 -11.31 -12.71 -4.71
N GLY A 14 -12.18 -12.64 -3.68
CA GLY A 14 -13.25 -11.64 -3.61
C GLY A 14 -12.85 -10.22 -3.18
N CYS A 15 -11.64 -10.02 -2.63
CA CYS A 15 -11.24 -8.72 -2.04
C CYS A 15 -10.29 -7.86 -2.90
N LEU A 16 -9.92 -8.31 -4.11
CA LEU A 16 -9.02 -7.58 -5.01
C LEU A 16 -9.75 -6.73 -6.06
N LEU A 17 -11.06 -6.54 -5.93
CA LEU A 17 -11.82 -5.56 -6.72
C LEU A 17 -11.57 -4.14 -6.20
N VAL A 18 -10.31 -3.68 -6.28
CA VAL A 18 -10.00 -2.26 -6.27
C VAL A 18 -10.12 -1.81 -7.72
N PRO A 19 -11.04 -0.89 -8.07
CA PRO A 19 -11.04 -0.33 -9.42
C PRO A 19 -9.70 0.38 -9.65
N PRO A 20 -8.91 0.01 -10.68
CA PRO A 20 -7.63 0.68 -10.94
C PRO A 20 -7.92 2.05 -11.56
N LEU A 21 -7.78 3.11 -10.77
CA LEU A 21 -7.60 4.49 -11.23
C LEU A 21 -6.17 4.72 -11.74
N ALA A 22 -5.20 3.88 -11.35
CA ALA A 22 -3.79 3.96 -11.76
C ALA A 22 -3.27 2.63 -12.34
N ASN A 23 -2.36 2.70 -13.32
CA ASN A 23 -1.62 1.51 -13.78
C ASN A 23 -0.62 1.08 -12.70
N ALA A 24 -0.33 -0.23 -12.57
CA ALA A 24 0.64 -0.73 -11.58
C ALA A 24 2.02 -0.06 -11.69
N SER A 25 2.41 0.41 -12.88
CA SER A 25 3.65 1.17 -13.11
C SER A 25 3.66 2.58 -12.51
N GLU A 26 2.50 3.05 -12.04
CA GLU A 26 2.29 4.41 -11.50
C GLU A 26 2.05 4.42 -9.98
N PHE A 27 1.94 3.25 -9.35
CA PHE A 27 1.60 3.09 -7.94
C PHE A 27 2.45 3.99 -7.03
N GLY A 28 1.84 4.91 -6.29
CA GLY A 28 2.53 5.82 -5.38
C GLY A 28 3.48 6.83 -6.05
N ASN A 29 3.47 6.97 -7.38
CA ASN A 29 4.41 7.85 -8.07
C ASN A 29 4.07 9.34 -7.86
N VAL A 30 5.12 10.12 -7.63
CA VAL A 30 5.13 11.58 -7.65
C VAL A 30 5.87 12.04 -8.92
N TYR A 31 5.27 12.98 -9.63
CA TYR A 31 5.80 13.54 -10.88
C TYR A 31 6.38 14.92 -10.61
N GLY A 32 7.57 15.23 -11.10
CA GLY A 32 8.31 16.44 -10.72
C GLY A 32 9.62 16.57 -11.50
N SER A 33 10.73 16.85 -10.80
CA SER A 33 12.06 16.77 -11.41
C SER A 33 12.45 15.32 -11.71
N PRO A 34 13.42 15.07 -12.62
CA PRO A 34 13.90 13.71 -12.90
C PRO A 34 14.39 12.96 -11.65
N GLU A 35 14.93 13.68 -10.67
CA GLU A 35 15.39 13.12 -9.40
C GLU A 35 14.21 12.63 -8.55
N ILE A 36 13.16 13.46 -8.41
CA ILE A 36 11.91 13.10 -7.72
C ILE A 36 11.25 11.90 -8.40
N GLU A 37 11.12 11.92 -9.72
CA GLU A 37 10.49 10.82 -10.45
C GLU A 37 11.28 9.51 -10.30
N ASN A 38 12.61 9.57 -10.30
CA ASN A 38 13.44 8.40 -10.10
C ASN A 38 13.32 7.84 -8.68
N ALA A 39 13.42 8.70 -7.65
CA ALA A 39 13.25 8.30 -6.27
C ALA A 39 11.84 7.77 -6.00
N SER A 40 10.82 8.40 -6.56
CA SER A 40 9.45 7.94 -6.44
C SER A 40 9.24 6.57 -7.07
N ARG A 41 9.73 6.36 -8.30
CA ARG A 41 9.67 5.03 -8.94
C ARG A 41 10.41 3.97 -8.14
N GLN A 42 11.54 4.30 -7.53
CA GLN A 42 12.26 3.38 -6.66
C GLN A 42 11.43 3.00 -5.42
N ALA A 43 10.86 3.98 -4.72
CA ALA A 43 10.01 3.73 -3.55
C ALA A 43 8.82 2.83 -3.90
N SER A 44 8.17 3.13 -5.03
CA SER A 44 7.04 2.39 -5.57
C SER A 44 7.39 0.97 -5.97
N ALA A 45 8.55 0.76 -6.60
CA ALA A 45 9.04 -0.57 -6.95
C ALA A 45 9.25 -1.43 -5.69
N SER A 46 9.91 -0.89 -4.67
CA SER A 46 10.08 -1.58 -3.38
C SER A 46 8.73 -1.88 -2.71
N ALA A 47 7.79 -0.94 -2.74
CA ALA A 47 6.46 -1.14 -2.17
C ALA A 47 5.67 -2.25 -2.90
N LEU A 48 5.73 -2.30 -4.23
CA LEU A 48 5.07 -3.33 -5.03
C LEU A 48 5.71 -4.70 -4.82
N GLU A 49 7.04 -4.77 -4.78
CA GLU A 49 7.76 -6.00 -4.47
C GLU A 49 7.44 -6.50 -3.05
N ALA A 50 7.25 -5.59 -2.09
CA ALA A 50 6.78 -5.96 -0.76
C ALA A 50 5.38 -6.57 -0.81
N ILE A 51 4.45 -5.95 -1.55
CA ILE A 51 3.08 -6.47 -1.73
C ILE A 51 3.13 -7.88 -2.35
N GLU A 52 3.97 -8.10 -3.36
CA GLU A 52 4.15 -9.43 -3.95
C GLU A 52 4.62 -10.46 -2.91
N ASN A 53 5.61 -10.10 -2.09
CA ASN A 53 6.09 -10.97 -1.01
C ASN A 53 5.00 -11.23 0.05
N ILE A 54 4.18 -10.23 0.41
CA ILE A 54 3.03 -10.44 1.31
C ILE A 54 2.07 -11.49 0.72
N LEU A 55 1.71 -11.34 -0.55
CA LEU A 55 0.79 -12.26 -1.22
C LEU A 55 1.39 -13.67 -1.34
N ARG A 56 2.69 -13.78 -1.60
CA ARG A 56 3.41 -15.06 -1.63
C ARG A 56 3.43 -15.73 -0.26
N GLY A 57 3.75 -14.99 0.80
CA GLY A 57 3.74 -15.50 2.18
C GLY A 57 2.35 -15.94 2.64
N LEU A 58 1.31 -15.18 2.30
CA LEU A 58 -0.09 -15.57 2.53
C LEU A 58 -0.42 -16.87 1.81
N ARG A 59 -0.10 -16.97 0.51
CA ARG A 59 -0.35 -18.16 -0.31
C ARG A 59 0.34 -19.40 0.26
N GLU A 60 1.61 -19.29 0.64
CA GLU A 60 2.38 -20.39 1.22
C GLU A 60 1.76 -20.89 2.53
N ARG A 61 1.38 -19.96 3.41
CA ARG A 61 0.76 -20.28 4.69
C ARG A 61 -0.62 -20.92 4.53
N GLU A 62 -1.44 -20.39 3.64
CA GLU A 62 -2.80 -20.91 3.39
C GLU A 62 -2.78 -22.25 2.65
N SER A 63 -1.80 -22.46 1.78
CA SER A 63 -1.60 -23.74 1.09
C SER A 63 -0.91 -24.79 1.96
N GLN A 64 -0.55 -24.47 3.22
CA GLN A 64 0.20 -25.32 4.13
C GLN A 64 1.55 -25.81 3.56
N GLN A 65 2.12 -25.05 2.62
CA GLN A 65 3.41 -25.34 1.99
C GLN A 65 4.60 -24.76 2.78
N GLY A 66 4.31 -23.84 3.68
CA GLY A 66 5.28 -23.19 4.56
C GLY A 66 4.57 -22.30 5.58
N ASN A 67 5.34 -21.58 6.39
CA ASN A 67 4.80 -20.59 7.33
C ASN A 67 4.80 -19.16 6.74
N GLY A 68 5.37 -18.95 5.55
CA GLY A 68 5.49 -17.67 4.86
C GLY A 68 6.43 -16.67 5.55
N SER A 69 7.18 -17.09 6.58
CA SER A 69 7.94 -16.18 7.44
C SER A 69 9.04 -15.43 6.70
N GLU A 70 9.72 -16.08 5.77
CA GLU A 70 10.78 -15.47 4.95
C GLU A 70 10.20 -14.34 4.07
N GLN A 71 9.06 -14.60 3.44
CA GLN A 71 8.37 -13.66 2.57
C GLN A 71 7.83 -12.47 3.37
N PHE A 72 7.27 -12.69 4.56
CA PHE A 72 6.81 -11.58 5.41
C PHE A 72 7.95 -10.71 5.93
N ARG A 73 9.12 -11.30 6.26
CA ARG A 73 10.31 -10.51 6.63
C ARG A 73 10.85 -9.72 5.43
N ALA A 74 10.97 -10.35 4.27
CA ALA A 74 11.39 -9.68 3.05
C ALA A 74 10.45 -8.51 2.69
N ALA A 75 9.13 -8.71 2.82
CA ALA A 75 8.15 -7.65 2.62
C ALA A 75 8.31 -6.51 3.64
N ALA A 76 8.57 -6.81 4.91
CA ALA A 76 8.81 -5.79 5.94
C ALA A 76 10.05 -4.95 5.59
N ASP A 77 11.16 -5.59 5.20
CA ASP A 77 12.39 -4.89 4.80
C ASP A 77 12.17 -4.00 3.58
N LEU A 78 11.44 -4.48 2.57
CA LEU A 78 11.11 -3.70 1.37
C LEU A 78 10.19 -2.51 1.67
N LEU A 79 9.22 -2.67 2.57
CA LEU A 79 8.38 -1.54 3.02
C LEU A 79 9.17 -0.51 3.83
N LEU A 80 10.15 -0.94 4.64
CA LEU A 80 11.06 -0.02 5.33
C LEU A 80 11.95 0.73 4.32
N GLN A 81 12.43 0.06 3.28
CA GLN A 81 13.16 0.72 2.19
C GLN A 81 12.28 1.76 1.48
N ALA A 82 11.04 1.39 1.12
CA ALA A 82 10.08 2.32 0.52
C ALA A 82 9.83 3.53 1.44
N ARG A 83 9.61 3.29 2.74
CA ARG A 83 9.47 4.34 3.76
C ARG A 83 10.67 5.28 3.77
N THR A 84 11.89 4.75 3.79
CA THR A 84 13.12 5.58 3.76
C THR A 84 13.20 6.42 2.49
N VAL A 85 12.80 5.88 1.34
CA VAL A 85 12.80 6.63 0.07
C VAL A 85 11.72 7.71 0.08
N PHE A 86 10.51 7.43 0.57
CA PHE A 86 9.45 8.43 0.74
C PHE A 86 9.86 9.55 1.71
N GLY A 87 10.54 9.22 2.81
CA GLY A 87 11.11 10.23 3.71
C GLY A 87 12.09 11.16 3.00
N ARG A 88 13.02 10.59 2.21
CA ARG A 88 13.95 11.39 1.39
C ARG A 88 13.24 12.29 0.38
N LEU A 89 12.18 11.80 -0.26
CA LEU A 89 11.35 12.61 -1.17
C LEU A 89 10.74 13.82 -0.45
N LEU A 90 10.24 13.63 0.77
CA LEU A 90 9.65 14.72 1.57
C LEU A 90 10.67 15.80 1.96
N ASP A 91 11.95 15.45 2.03
CA ASP A 91 13.05 16.38 2.31
C ASP A 91 13.54 17.11 1.05
N MET A 92 13.11 16.72 -0.16
CA MET A 92 13.49 17.39 -1.39
C MET A 92 12.83 18.78 -1.50
N PRO A 93 13.60 19.84 -1.78
CA PRO A 93 13.10 21.22 -1.80
C PRO A 93 12.17 21.51 -2.98
N ASP A 94 12.31 20.77 -4.07
CA ASP A 94 11.54 20.88 -5.30
C ASP A 94 10.36 19.90 -5.38
N LEU A 95 10.08 19.16 -4.29
CA LEU A 95 8.94 18.25 -4.23
C LEU A 95 7.63 19.03 -4.48
N PRO A 96 6.84 18.65 -5.50
CA PRO A 96 5.57 19.30 -5.77
C PRO A 96 4.61 19.15 -4.59
N ASP A 97 4.21 20.29 -4.04
CA ASP A 97 3.21 20.35 -2.98
C ASP A 97 2.04 21.23 -3.45
N ARG A 98 0.97 20.57 -3.90
CA ARG A 98 -0.23 21.27 -4.34
C ARG A 98 -1.35 21.12 -3.33
N PRO A 99 -2.17 22.16 -3.14
CA PRO A 99 -3.37 22.03 -2.33
C PRO A 99 -4.35 21.04 -2.97
N ILE A 100 -5.01 20.26 -2.13
CA ILE A 100 -6.11 19.39 -2.53
C ILE A 100 -7.41 20.17 -2.33
N SER A 101 -8.07 20.53 -3.42
CA SER A 101 -9.32 21.29 -3.36
C SER A 101 -10.47 20.44 -2.81
N GLU A 102 -11.43 21.05 -2.13
CA GLU A 102 -12.62 20.34 -1.61
C GLU A 102 -13.38 19.53 -2.69
N PRO A 103 -13.61 20.07 -3.91
CA PRO A 103 -14.24 19.28 -4.99
C PRO A 103 -13.38 18.10 -5.46
N GLU A 104 -12.05 18.19 -5.35
CA GLU A 104 -11.16 17.09 -5.67
C GLU A 104 -11.12 16.04 -4.56
N ALA A 105 -11.01 16.45 -3.30
CA ALA A 105 -11.11 15.58 -2.14
C ALA A 105 -12.45 14.81 -2.15
N SER A 106 -13.56 15.50 -2.39
CA SER A 106 -14.89 14.88 -2.50
C SER A 106 -14.97 13.84 -3.62
N ARG A 107 -14.39 14.11 -4.79
CA ARG A 107 -14.34 13.16 -5.91
C ARG A 107 -13.50 11.92 -5.59
N LEU A 108 -12.35 12.11 -4.96
CA LEU A 108 -11.49 11.00 -4.55
C LEU A 108 -12.20 10.13 -3.51
N VAL A 109 -12.79 10.75 -2.48
CA VAL A 109 -13.52 10.05 -1.40
C VAL A 109 -14.71 9.24 -1.94
N ALA A 110 -15.45 9.75 -2.93
CA ALA A 110 -16.63 9.07 -3.47
C ALA A 110 -16.32 7.70 -4.10
N GLY A 111 -15.07 7.47 -4.51
CA GLY A 111 -14.60 6.18 -5.03
C GLY A 111 -13.97 5.24 -4.01
N MET A 112 -13.86 5.65 -2.74
CA MET A 112 -13.12 4.91 -1.72
C MET A 112 -14.03 4.00 -0.88
N ASN A 113 -13.62 2.74 -0.74
CA ASN A 113 -14.25 1.77 0.15
C ASN A 113 -13.59 1.72 1.55
N SER A 114 -12.57 2.56 1.79
CA SER A 114 -11.86 2.65 3.07
C SER A 114 -12.15 3.98 3.75
N GLU A 115 -12.75 3.93 4.95
CA GLU A 115 -12.96 5.12 5.78
C GLU A 115 -11.63 5.72 6.24
N PHE A 116 -10.60 4.89 6.46
CA PHE A 116 -9.27 5.37 6.80
C PHE A 116 -8.70 6.25 5.68
N VAL A 117 -8.74 5.77 4.43
CA VAL A 117 -8.24 6.52 3.27
C VAL A 117 -9.11 7.75 2.99
N ALA A 118 -10.45 7.62 3.12
CA ALA A 118 -11.35 8.76 2.98
C ALA A 118 -11.05 9.87 3.99
N ALA A 119 -10.82 9.51 5.26
CA ALA A 119 -10.45 10.47 6.29
C ALA A 119 -9.07 11.08 6.05
N SER A 120 -8.12 10.28 5.56
CA SER A 120 -6.78 10.72 5.15
C SER A 120 -6.86 11.80 4.06
N ILE A 121 -7.64 11.57 3.00
CA ILE A 121 -7.89 12.55 1.94
C ILE A 121 -8.52 13.84 2.48
N ARG A 122 -9.57 13.73 3.32
CA ARG A 122 -10.26 14.91 3.86
C ARG A 122 -9.37 15.75 4.79
N ARG A 123 -8.44 15.11 5.51
CA ARG A 123 -7.48 15.80 6.39
C ARG A 123 -6.28 16.33 5.62
N ALA A 124 -5.87 15.64 4.56
CA ALA A 124 -4.73 16.02 3.77
C ALA A 124 -5.05 17.31 2.99
N LYS A 125 -4.49 18.42 3.49
CA LYS A 125 -4.63 19.72 2.84
C LYS A 125 -3.81 19.82 1.56
N THR A 126 -2.78 18.99 1.42
CA THR A 126 -1.82 19.03 0.31
C THR A 126 -1.33 17.63 -0.09
N THR A 127 -0.74 17.52 -1.28
CA THR A 127 -0.18 16.25 -1.79
C THR A 127 0.99 15.75 -0.97
N LYS A 128 1.80 16.65 -0.39
CA LYS A 128 2.90 16.27 0.50
C LYS A 128 2.40 15.60 1.77
N VAL A 129 1.25 16.02 2.31
CA VAL A 129 0.63 15.37 3.49
C VAL A 129 0.20 13.94 3.16
N LEU A 130 -0.39 13.68 1.99
CA LEU A 130 -0.73 12.31 1.57
C LEU A 130 0.52 11.43 1.39
N LEU A 131 1.60 11.99 0.84
CA LEU A 131 2.86 11.26 0.70
C LEU A 131 3.47 10.91 2.07
N PHE A 132 3.38 11.83 3.04
CA PHE A 132 3.77 11.56 4.42
C PHE A 132 2.90 10.46 5.06
N GLU A 133 1.58 10.49 4.87
CA GLU A 133 0.71 9.42 5.35
C GLU A 133 1.06 8.07 4.69
N LEU A 134 1.41 8.04 3.40
CA LEU A 134 1.86 6.84 2.71
C LEU A 134 3.16 6.29 3.30
N GLN A 135 4.15 7.16 3.56
CA GLN A 135 5.38 6.80 4.27
C GLN A 135 5.05 6.12 5.62
N GLU A 136 4.20 6.73 6.43
CA GLU A 136 3.87 6.21 7.75
C GLU A 136 3.11 4.88 7.66
N GLN A 137 2.24 4.70 6.67
CA GLN A 137 1.60 3.41 6.42
C GLN A 137 2.59 2.34 5.96
N SER A 138 3.62 2.67 5.16
CA SER A 138 4.69 1.71 4.82
C SER A 138 5.37 1.19 6.09
N GLY A 139 5.71 2.09 7.02
CA GLY A 139 6.31 1.73 8.31
C GLY A 139 5.39 0.86 9.17
N ALA A 140 4.14 1.29 9.35
CA ALA A 140 3.17 0.55 10.15
C ALA A 140 2.89 -0.86 9.60
N LEU A 141 2.81 -1.01 8.27
CA LEU A 141 2.63 -2.32 7.65
C LEU A 141 3.88 -3.20 7.81
N ALA A 142 5.08 -2.64 7.70
CA ALA A 142 6.33 -3.36 7.95
C ALA A 142 6.41 -3.90 9.39
N GLU A 143 6.06 -3.08 10.39
CA GLU A 143 6.05 -3.48 11.79
C GLU A 143 5.09 -4.65 12.04
N VAL A 144 3.88 -4.59 11.47
CA VAL A 144 2.91 -5.68 11.58
C VAL A 144 3.46 -6.95 10.93
N LEU A 145 4.05 -6.86 9.74
CA LEU A 145 4.64 -8.02 9.05
C LEU A 145 5.80 -8.63 9.83
N GLY A 146 6.66 -7.81 10.42
CA GLY A 146 7.73 -8.26 11.31
C GLY A 146 7.19 -9.01 12.53
N ALA A 147 6.12 -8.48 13.16
CA ALA A 147 5.48 -9.11 14.31
C ALA A 147 4.76 -10.42 13.97
N VAL A 148 4.18 -10.52 12.78
CA VAL A 148 3.42 -11.71 12.37
C VAL A 148 4.26 -12.78 11.68
N ALA A 149 5.48 -12.46 11.22
CA ALA A 149 6.33 -13.38 10.46
C ALA A 149 6.46 -14.75 11.13
N ASP A 150 6.76 -14.79 12.44
CA ASP A 150 6.92 -16.04 13.21
C ASP A 150 5.65 -16.48 13.95
N SER A 151 4.57 -15.71 13.86
CA SER A 151 3.31 -16.04 14.52
C SER A 151 2.71 -17.31 13.94
N ARG A 152 2.09 -18.15 14.77
CA ARG A 152 1.30 -19.32 14.31
C ARG A 152 -0.18 -19.01 14.08
N GLN A 153 -0.61 -17.77 14.37
CA GLN A 153 -2.00 -17.36 14.22
C GLN A 153 -2.36 -17.08 12.75
N PRO A 154 -3.65 -17.08 12.39
CA PRO A 154 -4.10 -16.61 11.08
C PRO A 154 -3.64 -15.17 10.82
N ILE A 155 -2.85 -14.95 9.77
CA ILE A 155 -2.26 -13.63 9.46
C ILE A 155 -3.20 -12.78 8.61
N TYR A 156 -3.94 -13.40 7.69
CA TYR A 156 -4.79 -12.68 6.74
C TYR A 156 -5.73 -11.66 7.41
N PRO A 157 -6.45 -11.97 8.51
CA PRO A 157 -7.29 -10.99 9.19
C PRO A 157 -6.50 -9.81 9.79
N GLN A 158 -5.23 -10.02 10.14
CA GLN A 158 -4.36 -9.02 10.77
C GLN A 158 -3.80 -8.01 9.76
N ILE A 159 -3.57 -8.45 8.51
CA ILE A 159 -2.90 -7.63 7.49
C ILE A 159 -3.83 -7.15 6.37
N SER A 160 -4.93 -7.84 6.07
CA SER A 160 -5.75 -7.57 4.89
C SER A 160 -6.36 -6.17 4.86
N ALA A 161 -6.87 -5.68 6.00
CA ALA A 161 -7.41 -4.31 6.09
C ALA A 161 -6.31 -3.27 5.82
N ARG A 162 -5.16 -3.40 6.50
CA ARG A 162 -4.01 -2.49 6.34
C ARG A 162 -3.42 -2.51 4.94
N LEU A 163 -3.34 -3.69 4.32
CA LEU A 163 -2.86 -3.83 2.95
C LEU A 163 -3.79 -3.12 1.95
N ARG A 164 -5.10 -3.27 2.11
CA ARG A 164 -6.08 -2.55 1.27
C ARG A 164 -5.98 -1.05 1.45
N ASP A 165 -5.89 -0.58 2.70
CA ASP A 165 -5.76 0.84 3.02
C ASP A 165 -4.46 1.42 2.42
N TYR A 166 -3.35 0.69 2.55
CA TYR A 166 -2.07 1.07 1.96
C TYR A 166 -2.14 1.19 0.43
N MET A 167 -2.72 0.19 -0.25
CA MET A 167 -2.86 0.20 -1.70
C MET A 167 -3.76 1.34 -2.19
N ALA A 168 -4.90 1.56 -1.54
CA ALA A 168 -5.80 2.65 -1.87
C ALA A 168 -5.17 4.02 -1.62
N LEU A 169 -4.39 4.19 -0.55
CA LEU A 169 -3.66 5.44 -0.29
C LEU A 169 -2.60 5.71 -1.35
N ALA A 170 -1.83 4.69 -1.76
CA ALA A 170 -0.83 4.82 -2.80
C ALA A 170 -1.43 5.19 -4.17
N GLU A 171 -2.60 4.62 -4.48
CA GLU A 171 -3.37 4.99 -5.66
C GLU A 171 -3.81 6.46 -5.61
N VAL A 172 -4.33 6.93 -4.47
CA VAL A 172 -4.70 8.33 -4.28
C VAL A 172 -3.48 9.24 -4.47
N VAL A 173 -2.33 8.91 -3.86
CA VAL A 173 -1.06 9.64 -4.06
C VAL A 173 -0.70 9.74 -5.54
N THR A 174 -0.89 8.66 -6.30
CA THR A 174 -0.65 8.65 -7.75
C THR A 174 -1.56 9.62 -8.49
N VAL A 175 -2.87 9.50 -8.25
CA VAL A 175 -3.90 10.29 -8.94
C VAL A 175 -3.70 11.76 -8.65
N VAL A 176 -3.38 12.13 -7.42
CA VAL A 176 -3.19 13.53 -7.08
C VAL A 176 -1.88 14.10 -7.64
N ASN A 177 -0.82 13.31 -7.77
CA ASN A 177 0.44 13.84 -8.28
C ASN A 177 0.56 13.83 -9.82
N ARG A 178 -0.40 13.24 -10.54
CA ARG A 178 -0.37 13.18 -11.99
C ARG A 178 -0.46 14.58 -12.62
N PRO A 179 0.40 14.92 -13.60
CA PRO A 179 0.25 16.14 -14.37
C PRO A 179 -1.09 16.13 -15.11
N ARG A 180 -1.81 17.26 -15.09
CA ARG A 180 -3.10 17.44 -15.77
C ARG A 180 -2.94 17.93 -17.20
#